data_AF-A0A645BFT6-F1
#
_entry.id   AF-A0A645BFT6-F1
#
_cell.length_a   1.000
_cell.length_b   1.000
_cell.length_c   1.000
_cell.angle_alpha   90.00
_cell.angle_beta   90.00
_cell.angle_gamma   90.00
#
_symmetry.space_group_name_H-M   'P 1'
#
loop_
_entity.id
_entity.type
_entity.pdbx_description
1 polymer ?
#
loop_
_entity_poly.entity_id
_entity_poly.type
_entity_poly.pdbx_seq_one_letter_code
_entity_poly.pdbx_strand_id
1 'polypeptide(L)'
;MVYDISLMKSMGFNMLRKHIKVEPLRWYYHCDRLGMLVWQDMVNGGGLYGTFAIAAPLVLGNSHPDNDYAYFAREEVRGREAYTRELRDTVRHLYNVCSLAMWVPFNEGWGQFDANRAVEEIRALDTTRTIDHASGWHDQKGGDVRSLHVYYKPYRFSPDTLGRAVVLSEFGGYSHHIPEHSFCPKEFGYKRCKTPEALLKDFERLYEREVIAAKDKGLAAAVYTQLSDVEQETNGFVTYDREVVKFDVARVRAINEKLTGSASEPPKPPEQTKE
;
A
#
# COMPACT_ATOMS: atom_id res chain seq x y z
N MET A 1 -15.87 13.07 1.81
CA MET A 1 -14.70 12.85 2.70
C MET A 1 -14.99 11.89 3.85
N VAL A 2 -16.00 12.13 4.70
CA VAL A 2 -16.34 11.21 5.81
C VAL A 2 -16.91 9.87 5.31
N TYR A 3 -17.71 9.91 4.24
CA TYR A 3 -18.37 8.72 3.68
C TYR A 3 -17.38 7.57 3.42
N ASP A 4 -16.33 7.81 2.64
CA ASP A 4 -15.28 6.82 2.32
C ASP A 4 -14.66 6.22 3.60
N ILE A 5 -14.33 7.05 4.60
CA ILE A 5 -13.72 6.59 5.86
C ILE A 5 -14.71 5.71 6.64
N SER A 6 -15.96 6.14 6.77
CA SER A 6 -17.01 5.40 7.48
C SER A 6 -17.38 4.10 6.78
N LEU A 7 -17.42 4.08 5.44
CA LEU A 7 -17.70 2.90 4.65
C LEU A 7 -16.61 1.83 4.83
N MET A 8 -15.34 2.22 4.72
CA MET A 8 -14.24 1.28 4.93
C MET A 8 -14.21 0.77 6.37
N LYS A 9 -14.49 1.66 7.35
CA LYS A 9 -14.60 1.25 8.75
C LYS A 9 -15.76 0.27 8.98
N SER A 10 -16.91 0.47 8.33
CA SER A 10 -18.07 -0.43 8.48
C SER A 10 -17.82 -1.81 7.86
N MET A 11 -16.92 -1.90 6.87
CA MET A 11 -16.39 -3.13 6.30
C MET A 11 -15.27 -3.77 7.14
N GLY A 12 -14.94 -3.23 8.32
CA GLY A 12 -13.94 -3.81 9.22
C GLY A 12 -12.48 -3.45 8.92
N PHE A 13 -12.23 -2.52 7.99
CA PHE A 13 -10.89 -1.97 7.80
C PHE A 13 -10.54 -1.01 8.95
N ASN A 14 -9.27 -1.02 9.35
CA ASN A 14 -8.73 -0.16 10.41
C ASN A 14 -7.63 0.79 9.91
N MET A 15 -7.28 0.73 8.63
CA MET A 15 -6.26 1.56 8.00
C MET A 15 -6.64 1.95 6.57
N LEU A 16 -6.28 3.18 6.18
CA LEU A 16 -6.32 3.68 4.80
C LEU A 16 -4.92 4.12 4.36
N ARG A 17 -4.46 3.61 3.22
CA ARG A 17 -3.23 4.09 2.58
C ARG A 17 -3.56 5.21 1.61
N LYS A 18 -2.95 6.38 1.80
CA LYS A 18 -3.08 7.50 0.88
C LYS A 18 -1.99 7.42 -0.17
N HIS A 19 -2.36 6.92 -1.34
CA HIS A 19 -1.45 6.63 -2.43
C HIS A 19 -1.03 7.91 -3.20
N ILE A 20 0.27 8.22 -3.14
CA ILE A 20 1.01 9.21 -3.94
C ILE A 20 0.38 10.62 -3.96
N LYS A 21 -0.29 11.02 -2.87
CA LYS A 21 -0.86 12.37 -2.74
C LYS A 21 -1.05 12.77 -1.29
N VAL A 22 -1.19 14.08 -1.06
CA VAL A 22 -1.57 14.63 0.24
C VAL A 22 -3.03 15.09 0.17
N GLU A 23 -3.87 14.61 1.08
CA GLU A 23 -5.27 15.07 1.19
C GLU A 23 -5.36 16.43 1.94
N PRO A 24 -6.50 17.14 1.87
CA PRO A 24 -6.75 18.26 2.77
C PRO A 24 -6.70 17.83 4.24
N LEU A 25 -6.21 18.69 5.15
CA LEU A 25 -6.15 18.43 6.60
C LEU A 25 -7.49 17.94 7.21
N ARG A 26 -8.62 18.34 6.62
CA ARG A 26 -9.95 17.89 7.04
C ARG A 26 -10.14 16.37 6.89
N TRP A 27 -9.51 15.74 5.90
CA TRP A 27 -9.57 14.27 5.74
C TRP A 27 -8.85 13.58 6.89
N TYR A 28 -7.62 13.99 7.22
CA TYR A 28 -6.87 13.44 8.35
C TYR A 28 -7.57 13.68 9.69
N TYR A 29 -8.13 14.88 9.91
CA TYR A 29 -8.95 15.16 11.08
C TYR A 29 -10.11 14.15 11.25
N HIS A 30 -10.72 13.73 10.14
CA HIS A 30 -11.76 12.71 10.20
C HIS A 30 -11.20 11.31 10.47
N CYS A 31 -10.02 10.97 9.95
CA CYS A 31 -9.31 9.73 10.30
C CYS A 31 -8.97 9.68 11.80
N ASP A 32 -8.44 10.78 12.36
CA ASP A 32 -8.17 10.94 13.80
C ASP A 32 -9.44 10.70 14.63
N ARG A 33 -10.50 11.45 14.33
CA ARG A 33 -11.78 11.38 15.07
C ARG A 33 -12.46 10.02 14.95
N LEU A 34 -12.35 9.39 13.79
CA LEU A 34 -13.00 8.11 13.53
C LEU A 34 -12.10 6.92 13.88
N GLY A 35 -10.86 7.12 14.32
CA GLY A 35 -9.93 6.04 14.63
C GLY A 35 -9.67 5.14 13.43
N MET A 36 -9.16 5.73 12.34
CA MET A 36 -8.73 5.05 11.12
C MET A 36 -7.25 5.34 10.92
N LEU A 37 -6.38 4.32 10.98
CA LEU A 37 -4.94 4.52 10.76
C LEU A 37 -4.68 5.00 9.33
N VAL A 38 -3.59 5.74 9.14
CA VAL A 38 -3.19 6.27 7.84
C VAL A 38 -1.76 5.89 7.53
N TRP A 39 -1.55 5.31 6.35
CA TRP A 39 -0.23 5.27 5.72
C TRP A 39 -0.16 6.41 4.71
N GLN A 40 0.87 7.22 4.79
CA GLN A 40 1.02 8.41 3.95
C GLN A 40 2.16 8.23 2.98
N ASP A 41 1.83 8.11 1.71
CA ASP A 41 2.80 8.13 0.64
C ASP A 41 3.25 9.57 0.34
N MET A 42 4.51 9.74 -0.03
CA MET A 42 4.99 11.00 -0.60
C MET A 42 4.47 11.14 -2.03
N VAL A 43 4.46 12.37 -2.54
CA VAL A 43 4.20 12.60 -3.96
C VAL A 43 5.45 12.20 -4.74
N ASN A 44 5.30 11.20 -5.59
CA ASN A 44 6.34 10.69 -6.48
C ASN A 44 6.28 11.43 -7.81
N GLY A 45 7.29 11.22 -8.65
CA GLY A 45 7.33 11.84 -9.97
C GLY A 45 8.64 11.54 -10.68
N GLY A 46 9.11 12.45 -11.52
CA GLY A 46 10.28 12.23 -12.37
C GLY A 46 9.87 12.23 -13.84
N GLY A 47 10.70 11.62 -14.68
CA GLY A 47 10.39 11.42 -16.10
C GLY A 47 9.48 10.22 -16.34
N LEU A 48 9.28 9.91 -17.62
CA LEU A 48 8.53 8.72 -18.04
C LEU A 48 9.27 7.45 -17.63
N TYR A 49 8.57 6.56 -16.93
CA TYR A 49 9.13 5.27 -16.53
C TYR A 49 9.39 4.37 -17.73
N GLY A 50 10.56 3.75 -17.73
CA GLY A 50 10.82 2.64 -18.64
C GLY A 50 9.89 1.48 -18.32
N THR A 51 9.27 0.86 -19.34
CA THR A 51 8.42 -0.32 -19.17
C THR A 51 9.14 -1.46 -18.46
N PHE A 52 10.46 -1.57 -18.64
CA PHE A 52 11.29 -2.55 -17.95
C PHE A 52 11.37 -2.31 -16.44
N ALA A 53 11.46 -1.06 -15.98
CA ALA A 53 11.48 -0.73 -14.55
C ALA A 53 10.18 -1.13 -13.85
N ILE A 54 9.05 -1.09 -14.57
CA ILE A 54 7.74 -1.51 -14.05
C ILE A 54 7.57 -3.04 -14.16
N ALA A 55 7.94 -3.63 -15.29
CA ALA A 55 7.62 -5.02 -15.60
C ALA A 55 8.64 -6.03 -15.05
N ALA A 56 9.92 -5.66 -14.92
CA ALA A 56 10.94 -6.58 -14.43
C ALA A 56 10.69 -7.02 -12.98
N PRO A 57 10.32 -6.15 -12.02
CA PRO A 57 9.99 -6.57 -10.65
C PRO A 57 8.85 -7.60 -10.57
N LEU A 58 7.87 -7.53 -11.49
CA LEU A 58 6.76 -8.47 -11.56
C LEU A 58 7.20 -9.90 -11.93
N VAL A 59 8.34 -10.06 -12.63
CA VAL A 59 8.79 -11.33 -13.22
C VAL A 59 10.11 -11.85 -12.63
N LEU A 60 11.10 -10.97 -12.45
CA LEU A 60 12.48 -11.31 -12.10
C LEU A 60 12.79 -11.12 -10.61
N GLY A 61 11.86 -10.54 -9.84
CA GLY A 61 12.05 -10.21 -8.43
C GLY A 61 12.68 -8.82 -8.21
N ASN A 62 12.66 -8.37 -6.96
CA ASN A 62 13.02 -7.01 -6.57
C ASN A 62 14.51 -6.86 -6.32
N SER A 63 15.15 -5.91 -6.99
CA SER A 63 16.25 -5.05 -6.50
C SER A 63 17.02 -4.51 -7.71
N HIS A 64 16.78 -3.25 -8.04
CA HIS A 64 17.71 -2.48 -8.85
C HIS A 64 18.28 -1.40 -7.94
N PRO A 65 19.60 -1.14 -7.94
CA PRO A 65 20.18 -0.08 -7.13
C PRO A 65 19.56 1.28 -7.48
N ASP A 66 19.06 2.01 -6.48
CA ASP A 66 18.37 3.29 -6.71
C ASP A 66 19.28 4.52 -6.80
N ASN A 67 20.60 4.28 -6.86
CA ASN A 67 21.56 5.27 -7.33
C ASN A 67 21.70 5.27 -8.88
N ASP A 68 21.06 4.34 -9.58
CA ASP A 68 20.88 4.39 -11.03
C ASP A 68 19.72 5.34 -11.37
N TYR A 69 19.99 6.63 -11.29
CA TYR A 69 18.98 7.66 -11.48
C TYR A 69 18.34 7.63 -12.88
N ALA A 70 19.02 7.15 -13.90
CA ALA A 70 18.46 7.02 -15.25
C ALA A 70 17.38 5.95 -15.31
N TYR A 71 17.60 4.81 -14.64
CA TYR A 71 16.62 3.71 -14.58
C TYR A 71 15.27 4.16 -14.01
N PHE A 72 15.30 5.03 -13.00
CA PHE A 72 14.13 5.54 -12.31
C PHE A 72 13.65 6.92 -12.84
N ALA A 73 14.13 7.34 -14.00
CA ALA A 73 13.81 8.62 -14.63
C ALA A 73 13.99 9.83 -13.66
N ARG A 74 15.09 9.80 -12.90
CA ARG A 74 15.37 10.69 -11.77
C ARG A 74 16.73 11.38 -11.85
N GLU A 75 17.31 11.50 -13.05
CA GLU A 75 18.65 12.06 -13.30
C GLU A 75 18.81 13.53 -12.91
N GLU A 76 17.70 14.28 -12.92
CA GLU A 76 17.70 15.71 -12.68
C GLU A 76 17.94 16.05 -11.21
N VAL A 77 19.07 16.72 -10.91
CA VAL A 77 19.45 17.11 -9.54
C VAL A 77 18.38 17.98 -8.88
N ARG A 78 17.90 19.03 -9.56
CA ARG A 78 16.89 19.95 -8.99
C ARG A 78 15.57 19.21 -8.68
N GLY A 79 15.23 18.16 -9.44
CA GLY A 79 14.08 17.29 -9.16
C GLY A 79 14.26 16.45 -7.90
N ARG A 80 15.46 15.89 -7.67
CA ARG A 80 15.80 15.20 -6.42
C ARG A 80 15.80 16.14 -5.20
N GLU A 81 16.31 17.35 -5.36
CA GLU A 81 16.29 18.39 -4.34
C GLU A 81 14.87 18.86 -4.02
N ALA A 82 14.04 19.06 -5.05
CA ALA A 82 12.64 19.45 -4.89
C ALA A 82 11.85 18.41 -4.10
N TYR A 83 11.98 17.13 -4.47
CA TYR A 83 11.37 16.04 -3.72
C TYR A 83 11.85 15.95 -2.28
N THR A 84 13.16 16.08 -2.04
CA THR A 84 13.70 16.02 -0.67
C THR A 84 13.12 17.16 0.19
N ARG A 85 12.95 18.36 -0.39
CA ARG A 85 12.29 19.48 0.28
C ARG A 85 10.82 19.17 0.55
N GLU A 86 10.07 18.70 -0.44
CA GLU A 86 8.63 18.40 -0.33
C GLU A 86 8.34 17.24 0.63
N LEU A 87 9.22 16.25 0.69
CA LEU A 87 9.20 15.18 1.68
C LEU A 87 9.31 15.76 3.09
N ARG A 88 10.31 16.62 3.34
CA ARG A 88 10.47 17.28 4.65
C ARG A 88 9.27 18.15 5.00
N ASP A 89 8.72 18.88 4.03
CA ASP A 89 7.56 19.74 4.23
C ASP A 89 6.29 18.94 4.51
N THR A 90 6.12 17.78 3.87
CA THR A 90 5.01 16.85 4.14
C THR A 90 5.10 16.28 5.55
N VAL A 91 6.29 15.85 5.99
CA VAL A 91 6.51 15.36 7.36
C VAL A 91 6.17 16.46 8.38
N ARG A 92 6.65 17.68 8.18
CA ARG A 92 6.32 18.82 9.06
C ARG A 92 4.83 19.15 9.05
N HIS A 93 4.20 19.14 7.88
CA HIS A 93 2.79 19.50 7.72
C HIS A 93 1.86 18.52 8.45
N LEU A 94 2.16 17.23 8.40
CA LEU A 94 1.30 16.19 8.96
C LEU A 94 1.82 15.62 10.30
N TYR A 95 2.89 16.19 10.87
CA TYR A 95 3.52 15.71 12.10
C TYR A 95 2.52 15.46 13.25
N ASN A 96 1.54 16.37 13.39
CA ASN A 96 0.52 16.33 14.44
C ASN A 96 -0.72 15.48 14.08
N VAL A 97 -0.75 14.83 12.92
CA VAL A 97 -1.83 13.90 12.57
C VAL A 97 -1.67 12.62 13.37
N CYS A 98 -2.57 12.37 14.30
CA CYS A 98 -2.47 11.26 15.24
C CYS A 98 -2.71 9.91 14.57
N SER A 99 -3.56 9.86 13.54
CA SER A 99 -3.90 8.66 12.80
C SER A 99 -2.77 8.17 11.90
N LEU A 100 -1.81 9.04 11.55
CA LEU A 100 -0.72 8.70 10.66
C LEU A 100 0.22 7.73 11.38
N ALA A 101 0.39 6.53 10.83
CA ALA A 101 1.14 5.44 11.44
C ALA A 101 2.43 5.12 10.67
N MET A 102 2.48 5.44 9.37
CA MET A 102 3.60 5.09 8.50
C MET A 102 3.83 6.14 7.41
N TRP A 103 5.11 6.37 7.11
CA TRP A 103 5.57 7.13 5.96
C TRP A 103 6.02 6.21 4.83
N VAL A 104 5.62 6.51 3.60
CA VAL A 104 6.02 5.76 2.40
C VAL A 104 6.68 6.71 1.40
N PRO A 105 8.03 6.83 1.39
CA PRO A 105 8.72 7.75 0.49
C PRO A 105 8.56 7.39 -0.98
N PHE A 106 8.67 6.10 -1.32
CA PHE A 106 8.60 5.65 -2.71
C PHE A 106 7.63 4.50 -2.88
N ASN A 107 6.92 4.47 -4.01
CA ASN A 107 5.98 3.44 -4.38
C ASN A 107 6.32 2.87 -5.76
N GLU A 108 6.43 1.54 -5.85
CA GLU A 108 6.68 0.81 -7.11
C GLU A 108 7.90 1.33 -7.88
N GLY A 109 8.90 1.79 -7.14
CA GLY A 109 10.06 2.43 -7.72
C GLY A 109 9.79 3.78 -8.35
N TRP A 110 8.56 4.32 -8.46
CA TRP A 110 8.25 5.54 -9.23
C TRP A 110 9.04 6.76 -8.73
N GLY A 111 9.97 7.24 -9.56
CA GLY A 111 10.87 8.32 -9.23
C GLY A 111 11.83 8.01 -8.07
N GLN A 112 12.03 6.73 -7.75
CA GLN A 112 12.84 6.30 -6.61
C GLN A 112 14.31 6.69 -6.80
N PHE A 113 14.90 7.20 -5.73
CA PHE A 113 16.33 7.47 -5.63
C PHE A 113 16.73 7.52 -4.17
N ASP A 114 17.93 7.02 -3.87
CA ASP A 114 18.56 7.10 -2.55
C ASP A 114 17.57 6.84 -1.39
N ALA A 115 16.76 5.77 -1.46
CA ALA A 115 15.62 5.57 -0.54
C ALA A 115 16.05 5.52 0.93
N ASN A 116 17.22 4.98 1.22
CA ASN A 116 17.77 4.96 2.59
C ASN A 116 18.12 6.36 3.10
N ARG A 117 18.52 7.29 2.22
CA ARG A 117 18.69 8.70 2.58
C ARG A 117 17.35 9.36 2.88
N ALA A 118 16.29 9.05 2.13
CA ALA A 118 14.95 9.53 2.46
C ALA A 118 14.49 9.06 3.86
N VAL A 119 14.83 7.83 4.26
CA VAL A 119 14.60 7.34 5.64
C VAL A 119 15.33 8.20 6.67
N GLU A 120 16.60 8.52 6.45
CA GLU A 120 17.39 9.37 7.34
C GLU A 120 16.78 10.76 7.48
N GLU A 121 16.34 11.36 6.37
CA GLU A 121 15.69 12.67 6.33
C GLU A 121 14.36 12.69 7.11
N ILE A 122 13.56 11.62 7.00
CA ILE A 122 12.32 11.48 7.77
C ILE A 122 12.63 11.29 9.25
N ARG A 123 13.56 10.40 9.61
CA ARG A 123 13.93 10.13 11.02
C ARG A 123 14.51 11.35 11.72
N ALA A 124 15.14 12.27 10.98
CA ALA A 124 15.61 13.54 11.53
C ALA A 124 14.45 14.48 11.94
N LEU A 125 13.24 14.28 11.39
CA LEU A 125 12.06 15.10 11.66
C LEU A 125 11.00 14.37 12.51
N ASP A 126 10.87 13.05 12.34
CA ASP A 126 9.87 12.22 13.00
C ASP A 126 10.45 10.85 13.37
N THR A 127 10.69 10.66 14.67
CA THR A 127 11.17 9.39 15.24
C THR A 127 10.03 8.52 15.79
N THR A 128 8.76 8.93 15.60
CA THR A 128 7.60 8.30 16.27
C THR A 128 6.86 7.30 15.39
N ARG A 129 7.15 7.28 14.09
CA ARG A 129 6.41 6.49 13.09
C ARG A 129 7.33 5.58 12.30
N THR A 130 6.77 4.47 11.83
CA THR A 130 7.47 3.52 10.95
C THR A 130 7.60 4.04 9.52
N ILE A 131 8.58 3.53 8.77
CA ILE A 131 8.87 3.94 7.41
C ILE A 131 8.93 2.73 6.48
N ASP A 132 8.14 2.75 5.41
CA ASP A 132 8.27 1.85 4.26
C ASP A 132 9.01 2.58 3.15
N HIS A 133 10.35 2.46 3.13
CA HIS A 133 11.23 3.30 2.29
C HIS A 133 10.96 3.15 0.79
N ALA A 134 10.63 1.93 0.35
CA ALA A 134 10.39 1.58 -1.04
C ALA A 134 9.28 0.52 -1.11
N SER A 135 8.04 0.96 -1.24
CA SER A 135 6.88 0.08 -1.29
C SER A 135 6.85 -0.73 -2.56
N GLY A 136 6.66 -2.04 -2.43
CA GLY A 136 6.48 -2.96 -3.54
C GLY A 136 7.77 -3.39 -4.22
N TRP A 137 8.45 -2.48 -4.93
CA TRP A 137 9.60 -2.79 -5.80
C TRP A 137 10.90 -2.15 -5.30
N HIS A 138 12.03 -2.63 -5.81
CA HIS A 138 13.36 -2.05 -5.62
C HIS A 138 13.74 -1.77 -4.15
N ASP A 139 13.40 -2.70 -3.26
CA ASP A 139 13.77 -2.67 -1.85
C ASP A 139 15.30 -2.55 -1.66
N GLN A 140 15.75 -1.41 -1.15
CA GLN A 140 17.15 -1.14 -0.77
C GLN A 140 17.53 -1.62 0.64
N LYS A 141 16.75 -2.53 1.23
CA LYS A 141 16.97 -3.12 2.56
C LYS A 141 16.95 -2.10 3.71
N GLY A 142 16.26 -0.96 3.50
CA GLY A 142 16.05 0.07 4.51
C GLY A 142 14.68 -0.02 5.17
N GLY A 143 14.34 1.07 5.88
CA GLY A 143 13.05 1.23 6.54
C GLY A 143 12.80 0.23 7.67
N ASP A 144 11.54 0.14 8.09
CA ASP A 144 11.08 -0.72 9.17
C ASP A 144 10.33 -1.96 8.67
N VAL A 145 9.96 -1.98 7.38
CA VAL A 145 9.14 -3.05 6.80
C VAL A 145 9.74 -3.61 5.51
N ARG A 146 9.46 -4.88 5.25
CA ARG A 146 9.58 -5.49 3.94
C ARG A 146 8.21 -5.42 3.25
N SER A 147 8.14 -4.57 2.24
CA SER A 147 6.90 -4.20 1.56
C SER A 147 6.74 -4.93 0.23
N LEU A 148 5.59 -5.55 0.00
CA LEU A 148 5.35 -6.42 -1.15
C LEU A 148 4.06 -6.05 -1.89
N HIS A 149 4.16 -5.95 -3.21
CA HIS A 149 3.02 -5.83 -4.11
C HIS A 149 2.78 -7.17 -4.80
N VAL A 150 1.58 -7.75 -4.65
CA VAL A 150 1.28 -9.10 -5.16
C VAL A 150 -0.10 -9.14 -5.82
N TYR A 151 -0.10 -9.23 -7.14
CA TYR A 151 -1.34 -9.21 -7.94
C TYR A 151 -1.60 -10.47 -8.77
N TYR A 152 -0.56 -11.02 -9.41
CA TYR A 152 -0.71 -12.08 -10.43
C TYR A 152 -0.34 -13.49 -9.96
N LYS A 153 0.13 -13.64 -8.72
CA LYS A 153 0.57 -14.92 -8.17
C LYS A 153 0.01 -15.13 -6.76
N PRO A 154 -0.22 -16.39 -6.34
CA PRO A 154 -0.59 -16.67 -4.96
C PRO A 154 0.49 -16.17 -4.00
N TYR A 155 0.09 -15.44 -2.98
CA TYR A 155 0.97 -15.02 -1.91
C TYR A 155 1.21 -16.14 -0.91
N ARG A 156 2.48 -16.30 -0.53
CA ARG A 156 2.91 -17.19 0.55
C ARG A 156 3.86 -16.42 1.43
N PHE A 157 3.54 -16.35 2.72
CA PHE A 157 4.36 -15.65 3.69
C PHE A 157 5.77 -16.24 3.76
N SER A 158 6.75 -15.36 3.80
CA SER A 158 8.13 -15.66 4.17
C SER A 158 8.63 -14.51 5.06
N PRO A 159 9.31 -14.80 6.18
CA PRO A 159 9.88 -13.75 7.01
C PRO A 159 10.94 -12.98 6.23
N ASP A 160 11.13 -11.71 6.58
CA ASP A 160 12.27 -10.93 6.09
C ASP A 160 13.56 -11.41 6.74
N THR A 161 14.62 -11.57 5.96
CA THR A 161 15.91 -12.06 6.48
C THR A 161 16.62 -11.04 7.36
N LEU A 162 16.23 -9.76 7.30
CA LEU A 162 16.76 -8.70 8.17
C LEU A 162 15.88 -8.48 9.41
N GLY A 163 14.82 -9.27 9.59
CA GLY A 163 13.92 -9.17 10.74
C GLY A 163 12.91 -8.02 10.68
N ARG A 164 12.78 -7.32 9.53
CA ARG A 164 11.74 -6.30 9.34
C ARG A 164 10.35 -6.93 9.32
N ALA A 165 9.34 -6.16 9.73
CA ALA A 165 7.96 -6.62 9.63
C ALA A 165 7.57 -6.79 8.14
N VAL A 166 6.92 -7.89 7.79
CA VAL A 166 6.52 -8.15 6.39
C VAL A 166 5.09 -7.64 6.19
N VAL A 167 4.87 -6.86 5.14
CA VAL A 167 3.57 -6.29 4.79
C VAL A 167 3.22 -6.56 3.33
N LEU A 168 1.93 -6.79 3.07
CA LEU A 168 1.35 -6.70 1.72
C LEU A 168 0.83 -5.28 1.53
N SER A 169 1.68 -4.39 1.05
CA SER A 169 1.36 -2.96 0.91
C SER A 169 0.48 -2.66 -0.30
N GLU A 170 0.38 -3.60 -1.25
CA GLU A 170 -0.69 -3.67 -2.25
C GLU A 170 -0.95 -5.12 -2.67
N PHE A 171 -2.22 -5.50 -2.80
CA PHE A 171 -2.62 -6.78 -3.35
C PHE A 171 -4.09 -6.75 -3.78
N GLY A 172 -4.52 -7.82 -4.46
CA GLY A 172 -5.92 -7.98 -4.86
C GLY A 172 -6.21 -7.24 -6.17
N GLY A 173 -6.97 -6.16 -6.12
CA GLY A 173 -7.27 -5.39 -7.34
C GLY A 173 -8.26 -6.06 -8.28
N TYR A 174 -9.22 -6.81 -7.74
CA TYR A 174 -10.24 -7.47 -8.55
C TYR A 174 -11.32 -6.46 -8.96
N SER A 175 -11.66 -6.45 -10.25
CA SER A 175 -12.58 -5.48 -10.83
C SER A 175 -13.95 -6.08 -11.14
N HIS A 176 -14.96 -5.24 -10.98
CA HIS A 176 -16.27 -5.43 -11.57
C HIS A 176 -16.72 -4.08 -12.13
N HIS A 177 -16.62 -3.91 -13.43
CA HIS A 177 -16.98 -2.69 -14.12
C HIS A 177 -18.50 -2.52 -14.21
N ILE A 178 -18.99 -1.33 -13.86
CA ILE A 178 -20.41 -0.96 -13.90
C ILE A 178 -20.52 0.25 -14.85
N PRO A 179 -20.83 0.05 -16.14
CA PRO A 179 -20.73 1.09 -17.16
C PRO A 179 -21.46 2.40 -16.83
N GLU A 180 -22.60 2.32 -16.14
CA GLU A 180 -23.43 3.46 -15.77
C GLU A 180 -22.78 4.36 -14.69
N HIS A 181 -21.78 3.84 -13.97
CA HIS A 181 -21.10 4.49 -12.85
C HIS A 181 -19.58 4.56 -13.07
N SER A 182 -19.15 4.60 -14.33
CA SER A 182 -17.75 4.63 -14.74
C SER A 182 -17.33 6.00 -15.25
N PHE A 183 -16.09 6.38 -14.94
CA PHE A 183 -15.50 7.61 -15.47
C PHE A 183 -15.28 7.54 -17.00
N CYS A 184 -14.89 6.37 -17.50
CA CYS A 184 -14.66 6.12 -18.91
C CYS A 184 -14.94 4.65 -19.27
N PRO A 185 -15.08 4.28 -20.55
CA PRO A 185 -15.41 2.91 -20.95
C PRO A 185 -14.25 1.91 -20.82
N LYS A 186 -13.03 2.37 -20.48
CA LYS A 186 -11.87 1.49 -20.31
C LYS A 186 -11.91 0.86 -18.92
N GLU A 187 -11.58 -0.43 -18.86
CA GLU A 187 -11.47 -1.18 -17.61
C GLU A 187 -10.06 -1.75 -17.44
N PHE A 188 -9.46 -1.43 -16.30
CA PHE A 188 -8.30 -2.08 -15.73
C PHE A 188 -8.64 -2.67 -14.36
N GLY A 189 -8.12 -3.87 -14.14
CA GLY A 189 -8.20 -4.62 -12.90
C GLY A 189 -7.32 -5.84 -13.03
N TYR A 190 -6.70 -6.26 -11.93
CA TYR A 190 -5.75 -7.37 -11.92
C TYR A 190 -6.45 -8.73 -12.10
N LYS A 191 -7.76 -8.77 -11.84
CA LYS A 191 -8.66 -9.87 -12.20
C LYS A 191 -10.07 -9.35 -12.45
N ARG A 192 -10.67 -9.68 -13.59
CA ARG A 192 -12.03 -9.25 -13.94
C ARG A 192 -13.07 -10.25 -13.46
N CYS A 193 -14.09 -9.75 -12.76
CA CYS A 193 -15.21 -10.51 -12.24
C CYS A 193 -16.50 -10.07 -12.95
N LYS A 194 -17.27 -11.05 -13.45
CA LYS A 194 -18.47 -10.77 -14.27
C LYS A 194 -19.66 -10.26 -13.47
N THR A 195 -19.72 -10.56 -12.17
CA THR A 195 -20.84 -10.20 -11.30
C THR A 195 -20.33 -9.77 -9.92
N PRO A 196 -21.12 -8.98 -9.16
CA PRO A 196 -20.77 -8.62 -7.78
C PRO A 196 -20.56 -9.85 -6.88
N GLU A 197 -21.36 -10.90 -7.05
CA GLU A 197 -21.20 -12.14 -6.28
C GLU A 197 -19.90 -12.89 -6.64
N ALA A 198 -19.50 -12.89 -7.91
CA ALA A 198 -18.23 -13.50 -8.31
C ALA A 198 -17.03 -12.71 -7.74
N LEU A 199 -17.13 -11.38 -7.75
CA LEU A 199 -16.13 -10.51 -7.13
C LEU A 199 -15.97 -10.80 -5.64
N LEU A 200 -17.08 -10.88 -4.91
CA LEU A 200 -17.08 -11.15 -3.47
C LEU A 200 -16.55 -12.55 -3.14
N LYS A 201 -16.97 -13.60 -3.86
CA LYS A 201 -16.42 -14.96 -3.66
C LYS A 201 -14.92 -15.04 -3.94
N ASP A 202 -14.45 -14.28 -4.93
CA ASP A 202 -13.02 -14.23 -5.26
C ASP A 202 -12.23 -13.49 -4.19
N PHE A 203 -12.77 -12.39 -3.64
CA PHE A 203 -12.22 -11.66 -2.50
C PHE A 203 -12.15 -12.54 -1.24
N GLU A 204 -13.24 -13.23 -0.86
CA GLU A 204 -13.27 -14.13 0.29
C GLU A 204 -12.21 -15.21 0.16
N ARG A 205 -12.12 -15.84 -1.02
CA ARG A 205 -11.11 -16.88 -1.28
C ARG A 205 -9.68 -16.36 -1.18
N LEU A 206 -9.42 -15.14 -1.65
CA LEU A 206 -8.10 -14.49 -1.55
C LEU A 206 -7.72 -14.29 -0.07
N TYR A 207 -8.62 -13.73 0.73
CA TYR A 207 -8.36 -13.48 2.15
C TYR A 207 -8.19 -14.78 2.94
N GLU A 208 -9.07 -15.76 2.74
CA GLU A 208 -9.03 -17.03 3.48
C GLU A 208 -7.79 -17.85 3.17
N ARG A 209 -7.37 -17.91 1.91
CA ARG A 209 -6.26 -18.79 1.49
C ARG A 209 -4.89 -18.12 1.63
N GLU A 210 -4.83 -16.80 1.60
CA GLU A 210 -3.55 -16.08 1.48
C GLU A 210 -3.33 -15.12 2.63
N VAL A 211 -4.26 -14.20 2.90
CA VAL A 211 -4.07 -13.15 3.90
C VAL A 211 -4.17 -13.69 5.33
N ILE A 212 -5.26 -14.40 5.65
CA ILE A 212 -5.49 -14.98 6.99
C ILE A 212 -4.41 -16.04 7.27
N ALA A 213 -4.13 -16.91 6.31
CA ALA A 213 -3.07 -17.91 6.43
C ALA A 213 -1.66 -17.30 6.60
N ALA A 214 -1.43 -16.09 6.09
CA ALA A 214 -0.18 -15.37 6.28
C ALA A 214 -0.12 -14.60 7.60
N LYS A 215 -1.25 -14.06 8.10
CA LYS A 215 -1.36 -13.44 9.43
C LYS A 215 -0.86 -14.39 10.50
N ASP A 216 -1.31 -15.65 10.47
CA ASP A 216 -0.91 -16.68 11.45
C ASP A 216 0.59 -17.01 11.41
N LYS A 217 1.29 -16.59 10.35
CA LYS A 217 2.75 -16.76 10.19
C LYS A 217 3.55 -15.49 10.47
N GLY A 218 2.89 -14.36 10.75
CA GLY A 218 3.54 -13.09 11.08
C GLY A 218 3.38 -11.98 10.04
N LEU A 219 2.45 -12.07 9.09
CA LEU A 219 2.10 -10.92 8.23
C LEU A 219 1.55 -9.78 9.10
N ALA A 220 2.19 -8.61 9.04
CA ALA A 220 1.89 -7.50 9.94
C ALA A 220 0.79 -6.57 9.42
N ALA A 221 0.67 -6.40 8.11
CA ALA A 221 -0.36 -5.57 7.48
C ALA A 221 -0.67 -6.04 6.06
N ALA A 222 -1.87 -5.70 5.59
CA ALA A 222 -2.34 -5.96 4.23
C ALA A 222 -3.20 -4.80 3.73
N VAL A 223 -2.92 -4.29 2.53
CA VAL A 223 -3.62 -3.17 1.88
C VAL A 223 -4.24 -3.65 0.58
N TYR A 224 -5.57 -3.76 0.55
CA TYR A 224 -6.27 -4.16 -0.66
C TYR A 224 -6.46 -2.97 -1.60
N THR A 225 -6.02 -3.13 -2.85
CA THR A 225 -6.21 -2.14 -3.91
C THR A 225 -7.60 -2.37 -4.53
N GLN A 226 -8.56 -1.44 -4.47
CA GLN A 226 -8.54 -0.11 -3.85
C GLN A 226 -9.92 0.30 -3.31
N LEU A 227 -10.01 1.46 -2.64
CA LEU A 227 -11.27 1.94 -2.02
C LEU A 227 -12.34 2.25 -3.06
N SER A 228 -11.99 2.98 -4.11
CA SER A 228 -12.91 3.42 -5.14
C SER A 228 -12.33 3.23 -6.52
N ASP A 229 -13.18 3.16 -7.52
CA ASP A 229 -12.71 3.27 -8.89
C ASP A 229 -12.03 4.63 -9.13
N VAL A 230 -10.96 4.60 -9.92
CA VAL A 230 -10.17 5.78 -10.32
C VAL A 230 -9.95 5.69 -11.83
N GLU A 231 -10.63 6.57 -12.56
CA GLU A 231 -10.58 6.63 -14.03
C GLU A 231 -10.88 5.26 -14.69
N GLN A 232 -9.90 4.62 -15.35
CA GLN A 232 -10.04 3.29 -15.94
C GLN A 232 -9.88 2.13 -14.93
N GLU A 233 -9.36 2.38 -13.73
CA GLU A 233 -9.18 1.34 -12.72
C GLU A 233 -10.48 1.10 -11.97
N THR A 234 -11.11 -0.06 -12.21
CA THR A 234 -12.48 -0.35 -11.77
C THR A 234 -12.54 -1.42 -10.67
N ASN A 235 -11.45 -1.55 -9.93
CA ASN A 235 -11.22 -2.46 -8.81
C ASN A 235 -11.52 -1.82 -7.43
N GLY A 236 -12.32 -0.76 -7.40
CA GLY A 236 -12.80 -0.15 -6.16
C GLY A 236 -13.82 -0.99 -5.40
N PHE A 237 -13.89 -0.82 -4.07
CA PHE A 237 -15.05 -1.25 -3.28
C PHE A 237 -16.32 -0.48 -3.64
N VAL A 238 -16.16 0.75 -4.13
CA VAL A 238 -17.26 1.63 -4.56
C VAL A 238 -16.94 2.21 -5.95
N THR A 239 -17.96 2.52 -6.73
CA THR A 239 -17.82 3.18 -8.03
C THR A 239 -17.19 4.57 -7.93
N TYR A 240 -16.75 5.10 -9.08
CA TYR A 240 -16.05 6.39 -9.18
C TYR A 240 -16.84 7.52 -8.50
N ASP A 241 -18.16 7.56 -8.72
CA ASP A 241 -19.10 8.55 -8.20
C ASP A 241 -19.61 8.26 -6.78
N ARG A 242 -19.20 7.14 -6.17
CA ARG A 242 -19.64 6.65 -4.85
C ARG A 242 -21.11 6.19 -4.78
N GLU A 243 -21.81 6.07 -5.90
CA GLU A 243 -23.23 5.71 -5.93
C GLU A 243 -23.47 4.21 -5.70
N VAL A 244 -22.55 3.34 -6.10
CA VAL A 244 -22.70 1.89 -5.97
C VAL A 244 -21.56 1.27 -5.18
N VAL A 245 -21.89 0.63 -4.06
CA VAL A 245 -20.99 -0.25 -3.31
C VAL A 245 -20.99 -1.62 -3.97
N LYS A 246 -19.84 -2.08 -4.47
CA LYS A 246 -19.70 -3.30 -5.28
C LYS A 246 -19.62 -4.59 -4.46
N PHE A 247 -19.45 -4.46 -3.15
CA PHE A 247 -19.29 -5.57 -2.21
C PHE A 247 -20.39 -5.56 -1.15
N ASP A 248 -20.79 -6.75 -0.70
CA ASP A 248 -21.61 -6.88 0.50
C ASP A 248 -20.80 -6.49 1.74
N VAL A 249 -21.21 -5.40 2.39
CA VAL A 249 -20.51 -4.82 3.55
C VAL A 249 -20.38 -5.82 4.70
N ALA A 250 -21.43 -6.60 4.98
CA ALA A 250 -21.44 -7.52 6.10
C ALA A 250 -20.50 -8.71 5.87
N ARG A 251 -20.45 -9.23 4.64
CA ARG A 251 -19.54 -10.33 4.28
C ARG A 251 -18.08 -9.89 4.27
N VAL A 252 -17.76 -8.69 3.75
CA VAL A 252 -16.41 -8.13 3.84
C VAL A 252 -16.00 -7.93 5.30
N ARG A 253 -16.89 -7.38 6.12
CA ARG A 253 -16.66 -7.23 7.56
C ARG A 253 -16.39 -8.56 8.25
N ALA A 254 -17.19 -9.59 7.98
CA ALA A 254 -17.01 -10.91 8.57
C ALA A 254 -15.65 -11.54 8.21
N ILE A 255 -15.14 -11.29 7.01
CA ILE A 255 -13.78 -11.71 6.62
C ILE A 255 -12.71 -10.90 7.37
N ASN A 256 -12.83 -9.58 7.42
CA ASN A 256 -11.88 -8.71 8.11
C ASN A 256 -11.85 -8.96 9.63
N GLU A 257 -12.98 -9.31 10.25
CA GLU A 257 -13.04 -9.66 11.67
C GLU A 257 -12.19 -10.91 12.00
N LYS A 258 -12.00 -11.85 11.06
CA LYS A 258 -11.06 -12.98 11.23
C LYS A 258 -9.59 -12.52 11.34
N LEU A 259 -9.27 -11.32 10.85
CA LEU A 259 -7.94 -10.71 10.98
C LEU A 259 -7.74 -10.02 12.34
N THR A 260 -8.80 -9.82 13.13
CA THR A 260 -8.69 -9.24 14.47
C THR A 260 -8.17 -10.28 15.49
N GLY A 261 -7.59 -9.80 16.59
CA GLY A 261 -6.89 -10.63 17.59
C GLY A 261 -5.37 -10.67 17.39
N SER A 262 -4.62 -10.99 18.45
CA SER A 262 -3.15 -11.07 18.40
C SER A 262 -2.71 -12.14 17.41
N ALA A 263 -1.73 -11.81 16.56
CA ALA A 263 -0.98 -12.84 15.84
C ALA A 263 -0.38 -13.82 16.86
N SER A 264 -0.34 -15.11 16.52
CA SER A 264 0.47 -16.09 17.27
C SER A 264 1.90 -15.55 17.41
N GLU A 265 2.55 -15.82 18.57
CA GLU A 265 3.91 -15.37 18.82
C GLU A 265 4.81 -15.66 17.60
N PRO A 266 5.62 -14.69 17.15
CA PRO A 266 6.50 -14.90 16.00
C PRO A 266 7.44 -16.08 16.30
N PRO A 267 7.75 -16.91 15.30
CA PRO A 267 8.68 -18.02 15.48
C PRO A 267 10.03 -17.48 15.97
N LYS A 268 10.58 -18.12 17.01
CA LYS A 268 11.89 -17.76 17.56
C LYS A 268 12.95 -17.74 16.44
N PRO A 269 13.88 -16.76 16.44
CA PRO A 269 14.98 -16.75 15.48
C PRO A 269 15.74 -18.09 15.54
N PRO A 270 16.26 -18.59 14.42
CA PRO A 270 17.13 -19.76 14.44
C PRO A 270 18.33 -19.48 15.36
N GLU A 271 18.60 -20.40 16.29
CA GLU A 271 19.78 -20.33 17.15
C GLU A 271 21.02 -20.23 16.26
N GLN A 272 21.82 -19.17 16.48
CA GLN A 272 23.13 -19.08 15.88
C GLN A 272 23.97 -20.23 16.44
N THR A 273 24.18 -21.26 15.63
CA THR A 273 25.23 -22.25 15.85
C THR A 273 26.55 -21.50 15.91
N LYS A 274 27.09 -21.41 17.13
CA LYS A 274 28.48 -21.02 17.35
C LYS A 274 29.36 -22.14 16.79
N GLU A 275 30.05 -21.85 15.70
CA GLU A 275 31.35 -22.47 15.35
C GLU A 275 32.35 -21.36 15.08
#